data_AF-A0A661A783-F1
#
_entry.id   AF-A0A661A783-F1
#
_cell.length_a   1.000
_cell.length_b   1.000
_cell.length_c   1.000
_cell.angle_alpha   90.00
_cell.angle_beta   90.00
_cell.angle_gamma   90.00
#
_symmetry.space_group_name_H-M   'P 1'
#
loop_
_entity.id
_entity.type
_entity.pdbx_description
1 polymer ?
#
loop_
_entity_poly.entity_id
_entity_poly.type
_entity_poly.pdbx_seq_one_letter_code
_entity_poly.pdbx_strand_id
1 'polypeptide(L)'
;TTHWYMKLNEMQPWIEEWVKTKDWKPNVSSAVYKWLNEGLKPRAITRDLSWGVPVPLDEAKGKVLYVWFDAPIGYISSTIEWAERIGEPEKWKDYWMDRETRLVHFIGKDNIVFHTIIWPAMLKGYGEFVLPHAIPANEFLNLEGDKISTSRNWAIWLDDFAGKFDPDYLRFYITMIMPETKDSNFSWDEFQERVTSELIDNFGNFVNRTLSFINKYMGGRIPHPGNLTADDNQILRRIEKDAEKMAEYLFEYRFRDGLKVFRELSREGNRYFDRNQPWRTRKEDPERAKTTLYISAVLADALADLGEIFIPGGTRRVKQMLGTEFRPWDEVLAPVLKGGEELKDVKPPYKKIDEEVISLEKRRFQMEYVTIDDFKKLGLKVGKVEKVDTVEGANKLYKLTVNLGDETRTLVAGLRPYYTEEELQDKLIVVITNLEPATIRGVKSEGMLLAADDGRVVSIVSPDKEVAPGSEVR
;
A
#
# COMPACT_ATOMS: atom_id res chain seq x y z
N THR A 1 32.86 -21.16 -21.75
CA THR A 1 31.94 -20.33 -22.54
C THR A 1 32.54 -18.94 -22.67
N THR A 2 32.44 -18.32 -23.85
CA THR A 2 32.96 -16.96 -24.13
C THR A 2 31.94 -15.90 -23.72
N HIS A 3 32.39 -14.81 -23.10
CA HIS A 3 31.54 -13.67 -22.72
C HIS A 3 32.16 -12.34 -23.13
N TRP A 4 31.30 -11.39 -23.50
CA TRP A 4 31.66 -10.01 -23.79
C TRP A 4 31.50 -9.15 -22.55
N TYR A 5 32.40 -8.18 -22.39
CA TYR A 5 32.47 -7.31 -21.23
C TYR A 5 32.46 -5.85 -21.65
N MET A 6 31.69 -5.03 -20.94
CA MET A 6 31.80 -3.58 -20.97
C MET A 6 33.00 -3.17 -20.12
N LYS A 7 33.94 -2.42 -20.71
CA LYS A 7 35.17 -1.92 -20.08
C LYS A 7 34.88 -0.73 -19.15
N LEU A 8 34.00 -0.94 -18.17
CA LEU A 8 33.54 0.11 -17.25
C LEU A 8 34.69 0.76 -16.46
N ASN A 9 35.74 -0.02 -16.16
CA ASN A 9 36.97 0.44 -15.53
C ASN A 9 37.66 1.57 -16.33
N GLU A 10 37.63 1.51 -17.66
CA GLU A 10 38.24 2.53 -18.52
C GLU A 10 37.40 3.83 -18.54
N MET A 11 36.12 3.76 -18.16
CA MET A 11 35.22 4.92 -18.12
C MET A 11 35.20 5.64 -16.77
N GLN A 12 35.82 5.06 -15.73
CA GLN A 12 35.80 5.61 -14.37
C GLN A 12 36.22 7.09 -14.28
N PRO A 13 37.32 7.55 -14.92
CA PRO A 13 37.73 8.96 -14.82
C PRO A 13 36.65 9.94 -15.31
N TRP A 14 35.91 9.56 -16.36
CA TRP A 14 34.81 10.37 -16.85
C TRP A 14 33.61 10.36 -15.89
N ILE A 15 33.27 9.20 -15.33
CA ILE A 15 32.16 9.07 -14.38
C ILE A 15 32.43 9.90 -13.13
N GLU A 16 33.65 9.85 -12.59
CA GLU A 16 34.07 10.65 -11.43
C GLU A 16 33.87 12.16 -11.68
N GLU A 17 34.23 12.65 -12.87
CA GLU A 17 34.06 14.06 -13.20
C GLU A 17 32.59 14.42 -13.41
N TRP A 18 31.84 13.56 -14.10
CA TRP A 18 30.41 13.77 -14.33
C TRP A 18 29.61 13.80 -13.02
N VAL A 19 29.88 12.88 -12.08
CA VAL A 19 29.19 12.80 -10.79
C VAL A 19 29.42 14.06 -9.94
N LYS A 20 30.60 14.70 -10.00
CA LYS A 20 30.86 15.97 -9.28
C LYS A 20 29.96 17.12 -9.72
N THR A 21 29.43 17.07 -10.95
CA THR A 21 28.50 18.09 -11.47
C THR A 21 27.07 17.94 -10.95
N LYS A 22 26.80 16.91 -10.13
CA LYS A 22 25.45 16.52 -9.73
C LYS A 22 25.18 16.90 -8.28
N ASP A 23 23.99 17.47 -8.07
CA ASP A 23 23.44 17.75 -6.75
C ASP A 23 22.41 16.66 -6.37
N TRP A 24 22.91 15.45 -6.13
CA TRP A 24 22.07 14.31 -5.75
C TRP A 24 21.90 14.19 -4.24
N LYS A 25 20.82 13.52 -3.82
CA LYS A 25 20.56 13.22 -2.41
C LYS A 25 21.76 12.50 -1.76
N PRO A 26 22.05 12.74 -0.46
CA PRO A 26 23.23 12.18 0.20
C PRO A 26 23.38 10.66 0.12
N ASN A 27 22.27 9.90 0.19
CA ASN A 27 22.30 8.44 0.08
C ASN A 27 22.77 7.97 -1.31
N VAL A 28 22.33 8.67 -2.37
CA VAL A 28 22.76 8.41 -3.76
C VAL A 28 24.25 8.69 -3.91
N SER A 29 24.69 9.90 -3.54
CA SER A 29 26.09 10.30 -3.64
C SER A 29 27.01 9.37 -2.85
N SER A 30 26.64 9.00 -1.63
CA SER A 30 27.41 8.07 -0.79
C SER A 30 27.59 6.70 -1.45
N ALA A 31 26.51 6.12 -2.01
CA ALA A 31 26.56 4.83 -2.69
C ALA A 31 27.46 4.86 -3.95
N VAL A 32 27.42 5.97 -4.70
CA VAL A 32 28.25 6.18 -5.88
C VAL A 32 29.73 6.27 -5.52
N TYR A 33 30.09 7.15 -4.58
CA TYR A 33 31.50 7.33 -4.19
C TYR A 33 32.09 6.06 -3.58
N LYS A 34 31.30 5.26 -2.85
CA LYS A 34 31.76 3.94 -2.38
C LYS A 34 32.24 3.06 -3.56
N TRP A 35 31.44 2.96 -4.62
CA TRP A 35 31.79 2.16 -5.80
C TRP A 35 32.98 2.70 -6.58
N LEU A 36 33.09 4.02 -6.71
CA LEU A 36 34.22 4.65 -7.40
C LEU A 36 35.53 4.44 -6.61
N ASN A 37 35.50 4.57 -5.28
CA ASN A 37 36.65 4.34 -4.41
C ASN A 37 37.13 2.88 -4.41
N GLU A 38 36.22 1.91 -4.58
CA GLU A 38 36.58 0.49 -4.72
C GLU A 38 37.26 0.18 -6.08
N GLY A 39 37.09 1.05 -7.08
CA GLY A 39 37.56 0.85 -8.45
C GLY A 39 36.57 0.03 -9.29
N LEU A 40 36.08 0.62 -10.37
CA LEU A 40 35.18 -0.03 -11.30
C LEU A 40 35.91 -1.15 -12.04
N LYS A 41 35.21 -2.26 -12.26
CA LYS A 41 35.72 -3.45 -12.97
C LYS A 41 34.94 -3.66 -14.27
N PRO A 42 35.53 -4.32 -15.27
CA PRO A 42 34.77 -4.77 -16.44
C PRO A 42 33.54 -5.58 -16.02
N ARG A 43 32.41 -5.36 -16.70
CA ARG A 43 31.13 -6.03 -16.42
C ARG A 43 30.71 -6.88 -17.59
N ALA A 44 30.41 -8.16 -17.36
CA ALA A 44 29.93 -9.06 -18.41
C ALA A 44 28.52 -8.64 -18.88
N ILE A 45 28.35 -8.44 -20.19
CA ILE A 45 27.11 -7.98 -20.81
C ILE A 45 26.35 -9.07 -21.58
N THR A 46 26.80 -10.32 -21.47
CA THR A 46 26.18 -11.48 -22.15
C THR A 46 25.90 -12.61 -21.17
N ARG A 47 24.94 -13.48 -21.50
CA ARG A 47 24.60 -14.69 -20.73
C ARG A 47 24.30 -15.87 -21.64
N ASP A 48 24.55 -17.06 -21.10
CA ASP A 48 24.17 -18.34 -21.72
C ASP A 48 22.73 -18.68 -21.31
N LEU A 49 21.76 -18.00 -21.94
CA LEU A 49 20.32 -18.19 -21.72
C LEU A 49 19.62 -18.29 -23.07
N SER A 50 18.49 -19.00 -23.09
CA SER A 50 17.63 -19.12 -24.28
C SER A 50 16.63 -17.97 -24.43
N TRP A 51 16.38 -17.20 -23.36
CA TRP A 51 15.43 -16.09 -23.35
C TRP A 51 16.14 -14.76 -23.08
N GLY A 52 16.07 -13.83 -24.04
CA GLY A 52 16.66 -12.49 -23.98
C GLY A 52 16.94 -11.93 -25.36
N VAL A 53 17.47 -10.71 -25.43
CA VAL A 53 17.83 -10.06 -26.70
C VAL A 53 19.08 -10.73 -27.29
N PRO A 54 19.02 -11.29 -28.52
CA PRO A 54 20.18 -11.93 -29.13
C PRO A 54 21.37 -10.98 -29.32
N VAL A 55 22.59 -11.46 -29.11
CA VAL A 55 23.79 -10.68 -29.40
C VAL A 55 24.01 -10.63 -30.92
N PRO A 56 24.13 -9.45 -31.55
CA PRO A 56 24.25 -9.33 -33.00
C PRO A 56 25.68 -9.58 -33.50
N LEU A 57 26.32 -10.66 -33.02
CA LEU A 57 27.67 -11.08 -33.42
C LEU A 57 27.64 -12.57 -33.79
N ASP A 58 28.27 -12.93 -34.90
CA ASP A 58 28.26 -14.31 -35.41
C ASP A 58 28.88 -15.29 -34.42
N GLU A 59 29.97 -14.88 -33.74
CA GLU A 59 30.67 -15.66 -32.73
C GLU A 59 29.93 -15.74 -31.38
N ALA A 60 28.85 -14.97 -31.21
CA ALA A 60 28.01 -14.96 -30.01
C ALA A 60 26.66 -15.66 -30.21
N LYS A 61 26.46 -16.39 -31.32
CA LYS A 61 25.23 -17.17 -31.57
C LYS A 61 24.88 -18.08 -30.39
N GLY A 62 23.60 -18.08 -30.03
CA GLY A 62 23.08 -18.82 -28.87
C GLY A 62 23.27 -18.10 -27.52
N LYS A 63 23.78 -16.86 -27.51
CA LYS A 63 23.86 -16.00 -26.32
C LYS A 63 22.90 -14.84 -26.43
N VAL A 64 22.51 -14.33 -25.27
CA VAL A 64 21.68 -13.14 -25.14
C VAL A 64 22.42 -12.05 -24.37
N LEU A 65 21.98 -10.80 -24.53
CA LEU A 65 22.39 -9.71 -23.68
C LEU A 65 21.97 -10.00 -22.24
N TYR A 66 22.85 -9.66 -21.30
CA TYR A 66 22.53 -9.76 -19.89
C TYR A 66 21.48 -8.70 -19.55
N VAL A 67 20.47 -9.07 -18.74
CA VAL A 67 19.37 -8.15 -18.38
C VAL A 67 19.83 -6.82 -17.79
N TRP A 68 20.93 -6.81 -17.04
CA TRP A 68 21.52 -5.58 -16.51
C TRP A 68 22.28 -4.77 -17.56
N PHE A 69 22.24 -5.13 -18.83
CA PHE A 69 22.77 -4.35 -19.93
C PHE A 69 21.65 -3.87 -20.84
N ASP A 70 20.62 -4.67 -21.12
CA ASP A 70 19.53 -4.26 -22.01
C ASP A 70 18.33 -3.64 -21.30
N ALA A 71 18.06 -3.94 -20.02
CA ALA A 71 16.91 -3.39 -19.28
C ALA A 71 16.79 -1.86 -19.32
N PRO A 72 17.83 -1.03 -19.08
CA PRO A 72 17.68 0.43 -19.14
C PRO A 72 17.49 0.96 -20.56
N ILE A 73 17.90 0.21 -21.58
CA ILE A 73 17.59 0.54 -22.98
C ILE A 73 16.06 0.49 -23.19
N GLY A 74 15.35 -0.31 -22.38
CA GLY A 74 13.90 -0.32 -22.26
C GLY A 74 13.25 1.06 -22.05
N TYR A 75 13.92 1.99 -21.37
CA TYR A 75 13.41 3.36 -21.21
C TYR A 75 13.34 4.09 -22.56
N ILE A 76 14.36 3.90 -23.40
CA ILE A 76 14.44 4.51 -24.73
C ILE A 76 13.47 3.80 -25.67
N SER A 77 13.49 2.47 -25.72
CA SER A 77 12.61 1.71 -26.64
C SER A 77 11.13 1.91 -26.32
N SER A 78 10.75 2.03 -25.05
CA SER A 78 9.39 2.40 -24.64
C SER A 78 9.01 3.81 -25.10
N THR A 79 9.95 4.77 -25.06
CA THR A 79 9.72 6.13 -25.57
C THR A 79 9.58 6.14 -27.10
N ILE A 80 10.37 5.34 -27.81
CA ILE A 80 10.25 5.15 -29.28
C ILE A 80 8.87 4.57 -29.61
N GLU A 81 8.46 3.50 -28.93
CA GLU A 81 7.15 2.88 -29.15
C GLU A 81 6.00 3.85 -28.86
N TRP A 82 6.09 4.66 -27.79
CA TRP A 82 5.12 5.72 -27.53
C TRP A 82 5.06 6.75 -28.66
N ALA A 83 6.22 7.22 -29.13
CA ALA A 83 6.33 8.20 -30.21
C ALA A 83 5.70 7.67 -31.52
N GLU A 84 5.93 6.39 -31.84
CA GLU A 84 5.28 5.70 -32.96
C GLU A 84 3.76 5.63 -32.80
N ARG A 85 3.27 5.25 -31.62
CA ARG A 85 1.83 5.11 -31.33
C ARG A 85 1.05 6.41 -31.47
N ILE A 86 1.67 7.56 -31.19
CA ILE A 86 1.04 8.88 -31.35
C ILE A 86 1.22 9.45 -32.77
N GLY A 87 1.92 8.75 -33.67
CA GLY A 87 2.15 9.19 -35.05
C GLY A 87 3.30 10.18 -35.23
N GLU A 88 4.16 10.35 -34.22
CA GLU A 88 5.32 11.26 -34.24
C GLU A 88 6.62 10.48 -33.98
N PRO A 89 7.08 9.61 -34.91
CA PRO A 89 8.15 8.63 -34.64
C PRO A 89 9.52 9.23 -34.29
N GLU A 90 9.74 10.52 -34.52
CA GLU A 90 11.00 11.20 -34.16
C GLU A 90 10.95 11.86 -32.78
N LYS A 91 9.77 11.99 -32.17
CA LYS A 91 9.55 12.75 -30.93
C LYS A 91 10.31 12.20 -29.71
N TRP A 92 10.67 10.92 -29.72
CA TRP A 92 11.48 10.34 -28.65
C TRP A 92 12.85 11.04 -28.52
N LYS A 93 13.36 11.64 -29.61
CA LYS A 93 14.64 12.38 -29.61
C LYS A 93 14.57 13.64 -28.75
N ASP A 94 13.41 14.29 -28.65
CA ASP A 94 13.19 15.45 -27.79
C ASP A 94 13.36 15.12 -26.29
N TYR A 95 13.28 13.84 -25.92
CA TYR A 95 13.45 13.38 -24.54
C TYR A 95 14.83 12.77 -24.27
N TRP A 96 15.45 12.18 -25.29
CA TRP A 96 16.69 11.41 -25.13
C TRP A 96 17.91 12.02 -25.79
N MET A 97 17.76 13.01 -26.68
CA MET A 97 18.86 13.65 -27.42
C MET A 97 18.88 15.18 -27.29
N ASP A 98 17.79 15.82 -26.87
CA ASP A 98 17.77 17.26 -26.58
C ASP A 98 18.48 17.57 -25.25
N ARG A 99 19.52 18.39 -25.29
CA ARG A 99 20.35 18.71 -24.12
C ARG A 99 19.61 19.55 -23.07
N GLU A 100 18.49 20.18 -23.42
CA GLU A 100 17.64 20.92 -22.48
C GLU A 100 16.74 20.00 -21.65
N THR A 101 16.63 18.71 -22.00
CA THR A 101 15.80 17.76 -21.26
C THR A 101 16.38 17.44 -19.88
N ARG A 102 15.54 17.53 -18.85
CA ARG A 102 15.87 17.09 -17.49
C ARG A 102 15.33 15.68 -17.24
N LEU A 103 16.16 14.67 -17.51
CA LEU A 103 15.80 13.27 -17.29
C LEU A 103 15.81 12.90 -15.79
N VAL A 104 14.68 12.43 -15.25
CA VAL A 104 14.55 12.03 -13.84
C VAL A 104 14.27 10.53 -13.73
N HIS A 105 15.01 9.83 -12.85
CA HIS A 105 14.83 8.38 -12.62
C HIS A 105 14.41 8.11 -11.18
N PHE A 106 13.12 7.86 -10.95
CA PHE A 106 12.60 7.40 -9.67
C PHE A 106 12.84 5.90 -9.50
N ILE A 107 13.62 5.53 -8.48
CA ILE A 107 14.08 4.15 -8.28
C ILE A 107 14.14 3.76 -6.80
N GLY A 108 14.24 2.47 -6.52
CA GLY A 108 14.68 1.96 -5.20
C GLY A 108 16.20 2.00 -5.05
N LYS A 109 16.70 2.01 -3.80
CA LYS A 109 18.13 2.18 -3.50
C LYS A 109 19.05 1.16 -4.16
N ASP A 110 18.60 -0.07 -4.39
CA ASP A 110 19.40 -1.13 -5.02
C ASP A 110 19.76 -0.81 -6.49
N ASN A 111 19.01 0.09 -7.11
CA ASN A 111 19.23 0.52 -8.50
C ASN A 111 20.11 1.77 -8.62
N ILE A 112 20.58 2.35 -7.51
CA ILE A 112 21.35 3.60 -7.52
C ILE A 112 22.58 3.48 -8.40
N VAL A 113 23.46 2.52 -8.12
CA VAL A 113 24.72 2.30 -8.86
C VAL A 113 24.44 2.10 -10.35
N PHE A 114 23.35 1.41 -10.65
CA PHE A 114 22.96 1.15 -12.02
C PHE A 114 22.67 2.43 -12.79
N HIS A 115 21.86 3.32 -12.22
CA HIS A 115 21.42 4.56 -12.87
C HIS A 115 22.41 5.73 -12.75
N THR A 116 23.40 5.61 -11.86
CA THR A 116 24.44 6.63 -11.61
C THR A 116 25.80 6.29 -12.20
N ILE A 117 26.06 5.03 -12.56
CA ILE A 117 27.38 4.60 -13.06
C ILE A 117 27.20 3.84 -14.37
N ILE A 118 26.52 2.69 -14.33
CA ILE A 118 26.48 1.75 -15.46
C ILE A 118 25.71 2.34 -16.64
N TRP A 119 24.49 2.83 -16.39
CA TRP A 119 23.64 3.38 -17.43
C TRP A 119 24.21 4.67 -18.06
N PRO A 120 24.68 5.68 -17.29
CA PRO A 120 25.36 6.84 -17.86
C PRO A 120 26.61 6.47 -18.67
N ALA A 121 27.38 5.48 -18.23
CA ALA A 121 28.53 4.97 -18.98
C ALA A 121 28.11 4.35 -20.33
N MET A 122 27.04 3.56 -20.34
CA MET A 122 26.49 3.01 -21.59
C MET A 122 26.06 4.10 -22.56
N LEU A 123 25.29 5.09 -22.08
CA LEU A 123 24.82 6.22 -22.88
C LEU A 123 26.01 6.99 -23.48
N LYS A 124 27.00 7.32 -22.63
CA LYS A 124 28.22 8.02 -23.04
C LYS A 124 29.04 7.23 -24.05
N GLY A 125 29.12 5.91 -23.88
CA GLY A 125 29.85 5.02 -24.77
C GLY A 125 29.19 4.87 -26.14
N TYR A 126 27.86 4.98 -26.22
CA TYR A 126 27.13 4.90 -27.47
C TYR A 126 27.12 6.23 -28.24
N GLY A 127 26.83 7.36 -27.59
CA GLY A 127 26.71 8.64 -28.29
C GLY A 127 26.16 9.79 -27.46
N GLU A 128 25.60 10.79 -28.15
CA GLU A 128 25.06 12.00 -27.53
C GLU A 128 23.61 11.79 -27.05
N PHE A 129 23.46 11.07 -25.94
CA PHE A 129 22.20 10.98 -25.21
C PHE A 129 22.19 11.89 -23.98
N VAL A 130 21.00 12.33 -23.62
CA VAL A 130 20.71 13.01 -22.36
C VAL A 130 21.06 12.07 -21.21
N LEU A 131 21.88 12.58 -20.28
CA LEU A 131 22.24 11.85 -19.08
C LEU A 131 21.26 12.19 -17.94
N PRO A 132 21.07 11.29 -16.97
CA PRO A 132 20.20 11.55 -15.82
C PRO A 132 20.54 12.89 -15.14
N HIS A 133 19.52 13.74 -15.03
CA HIS A 133 19.59 14.99 -14.29
C HIS A 133 19.48 14.71 -12.79
N ALA A 134 18.43 14.00 -12.37
CA ALA A 134 18.19 13.62 -10.98
C ALA A 134 17.80 12.14 -10.86
N ILE A 135 18.18 11.52 -9.74
CA ILE A 135 17.90 10.11 -9.47
C ILE A 135 17.31 10.00 -8.05
N PRO A 136 16.02 10.35 -7.85
CA PRO A 136 15.36 10.19 -6.55
C PRO A 136 15.27 8.71 -6.20
N ALA A 137 16.10 8.29 -5.25
CA ALA A 137 16.11 6.92 -4.75
C ALA A 137 15.41 6.82 -3.39
N ASN A 138 14.53 5.82 -3.23
CA ASN A 138 13.88 5.52 -1.97
C ASN A 138 14.48 4.29 -1.30
N GLU A 139 14.48 4.32 0.03
CA GLU A 139 14.82 3.19 0.90
C GLU A 139 13.69 2.14 0.90
N PHE A 140 13.80 1.08 1.70
CA PHE A 140 12.80 0.01 1.64
C PHE A 140 11.53 0.35 2.41
N LEU A 141 10.40 -0.16 1.91
CA LEU A 141 9.15 -0.23 2.64
C LEU A 141 8.98 -1.66 3.19
N ASN A 142 8.97 -1.78 4.51
CA ASN A 142 8.61 -2.99 5.23
C ASN A 142 7.09 -3.02 5.47
N LEU A 143 6.56 -4.20 5.80
CA LEU A 143 5.16 -4.45 6.06
C LEU A 143 5.02 -5.23 7.36
N GLU A 144 4.31 -4.67 8.34
CA GLU A 144 4.07 -5.28 9.65
C GLU A 144 5.35 -5.78 10.35
N GLY A 145 6.42 -4.97 10.27
CA GLY A 145 7.72 -5.26 10.88
C GLY A 145 8.64 -6.15 10.04
N ASP A 146 8.14 -6.71 8.95
CA ASP A 146 8.84 -7.69 8.11
C ASP A 146 9.14 -7.15 6.70
N LYS A 147 10.15 -7.73 6.04
CA LYS A 147 10.40 -7.45 4.63
C LYS A 147 9.30 -8.05 3.77
N ILE A 148 8.80 -7.26 2.80
CA ILE A 148 7.86 -7.72 1.78
C ILE A 148 8.43 -8.95 1.07
N SER A 149 7.62 -10.00 0.94
CA SER A 149 8.02 -11.29 0.39
C SER A 149 6.88 -11.94 -0.37
N THR A 150 7.02 -12.05 -1.69
CA THR A 150 6.03 -12.70 -2.54
C THR A 150 5.94 -14.20 -2.29
N SER A 151 7.05 -14.87 -1.99
CA SER A 151 7.09 -16.31 -1.68
C SER A 151 6.40 -16.67 -0.36
N ARG A 152 6.46 -15.78 0.65
CA ARG A 152 5.72 -15.93 1.91
C ARG A 152 4.29 -15.39 1.84
N ASN A 153 3.84 -14.92 0.66
CA ASN A 153 2.60 -14.17 0.50
C ASN A 153 2.47 -12.98 1.50
N TRP A 154 3.61 -12.38 1.84
CA TRP A 154 3.76 -11.27 2.77
C TRP A 154 3.87 -9.95 2.01
N ALA A 155 2.76 -9.53 1.41
CA ALA A 155 2.70 -8.33 0.59
C ALA A 155 1.27 -7.79 0.56
N ILE A 156 1.15 -6.49 0.27
CA ILE A 156 -0.13 -5.88 -0.13
C ILE A 156 -0.21 -5.97 -1.66
N TRP A 157 -1.12 -6.78 -2.16
CA TRP A 157 -1.39 -6.92 -3.59
C TRP A 157 -2.37 -5.83 -4.03
N LEU A 158 -2.00 -5.05 -5.06
CA LEU A 158 -2.72 -3.82 -5.42
C LEU A 158 -4.13 -4.10 -5.98
N ASP A 159 -4.30 -5.19 -6.71
CA ASP A 159 -5.57 -5.67 -7.24
C ASP A 159 -6.53 -6.07 -6.10
N ASP A 160 -6.04 -6.83 -5.13
CA ASP A 160 -6.79 -7.20 -3.91
C ASP A 160 -7.14 -5.96 -3.07
N PHE A 161 -6.19 -5.04 -2.90
CA PHE A 161 -6.40 -3.80 -2.18
C PHE A 161 -7.48 -2.93 -2.85
N ALA A 162 -7.41 -2.73 -4.17
CA ALA A 162 -8.34 -1.91 -4.92
C ALA A 162 -9.77 -2.50 -4.96
N GLY A 163 -9.92 -3.81 -4.76
CA GLY A 163 -11.22 -4.44 -4.58
C GLY A 163 -11.88 -4.14 -3.22
N LYS A 164 -11.09 -3.76 -2.21
CA LYS A 164 -11.53 -3.58 -0.81
C LYS A 164 -11.57 -2.12 -0.36
N PHE A 165 -10.64 -1.31 -0.85
CA PHE A 165 -10.41 0.06 -0.40
C PHE A 165 -10.35 1.03 -1.58
N ASP A 166 -10.64 2.32 -1.31
CA ASP A 166 -10.38 3.38 -2.28
C ASP A 166 -8.84 3.47 -2.51
N PRO A 167 -8.34 3.44 -3.77
CA PRO A 167 -6.91 3.54 -4.06
C PRO A 167 -6.24 4.79 -3.48
N ASP A 168 -6.98 5.89 -3.30
CA ASP A 168 -6.45 7.10 -2.66
C ASP A 168 -5.98 6.84 -1.22
N TYR A 169 -6.58 5.88 -0.50
CA TYR A 169 -6.18 5.54 0.87
C TYR A 169 -4.75 5.03 0.90
N LEU A 170 -4.41 4.13 -0.03
CA LEU A 170 -3.05 3.64 -0.15
C LEU A 170 -2.11 4.75 -0.57
N ARG A 171 -2.45 5.52 -1.63
CA ARG A 171 -1.59 6.62 -2.12
C ARG A 171 -1.27 7.65 -1.04
N PHE A 172 -2.29 8.07 -0.29
CA PHE A 172 -2.16 9.01 0.82
C PHE A 172 -1.23 8.46 1.90
N TYR A 173 -1.47 7.23 2.35
CA TYR A 173 -0.69 6.65 3.43
C TYR A 173 0.75 6.34 3.02
N ILE A 174 0.99 5.69 1.87
CA ILE A 174 2.36 5.37 1.42
C ILE A 174 3.18 6.63 1.14
N THR A 175 2.53 7.72 0.71
CA THR A 175 3.20 9.02 0.57
C THR A 175 3.56 9.59 1.93
N MET A 176 2.71 9.44 2.96
CA MET A 176 3.00 9.88 4.32
C MET A 176 4.22 9.17 4.94
N ILE A 177 4.32 7.86 4.69
CA ILE A 177 5.40 6.99 5.17
C ILE A 177 6.47 6.74 4.10
N MET A 178 6.60 7.61 3.10
CA MET A 178 7.49 7.32 1.97
C MET A 178 8.95 7.21 2.47
N PRO A 179 9.68 6.15 2.11
CA PRO A 179 11.03 5.90 2.62
C PRO A 179 12.09 6.79 1.96
N GLU A 180 11.96 8.11 2.11
CA GLU A 180 12.82 9.11 1.44
C GLU A 180 14.25 9.16 2.01
N THR A 181 14.41 8.89 3.31
CA THR A 181 15.70 9.04 4.03
C THR A 181 16.13 7.79 4.81
N LYS A 182 15.17 6.93 5.15
CA LYS A 182 15.39 5.66 5.84
C LYS A 182 14.24 4.70 5.51
N ASP A 183 14.47 3.42 5.74
CA ASP A 183 13.43 2.40 5.63
C ASP A 183 12.19 2.81 6.45
N SER A 184 11.00 2.53 5.92
CA SER A 184 9.72 2.81 6.56
C SER A 184 8.91 1.53 6.71
N ASN A 185 7.89 1.54 7.55
CA ASN A 185 7.07 0.37 7.84
C ASN A 185 5.60 0.70 7.60
N PHE A 186 4.93 -0.08 6.77
CA PHE A 186 3.49 -0.08 6.66
C PHE A 186 2.91 -0.86 7.85
N SER A 187 2.03 -0.22 8.61
CA SER A 187 1.15 -0.88 9.58
C SER A 187 -0.31 -0.64 9.22
N TRP A 188 -1.16 -1.67 9.32
CA TRP A 188 -2.60 -1.60 9.12
C TRP A 188 -3.31 -0.75 10.17
N ASP A 189 -2.81 -0.75 11.42
CA ASP A 189 -3.36 0.09 12.49
C ASP A 189 -3.11 1.57 12.19
N GLU A 190 -1.86 1.91 11.87
CA GLU A 190 -1.54 3.29 11.50
C GLU A 190 -2.18 3.69 10.15
N PHE A 191 -2.30 2.76 9.19
CA PHE A 191 -3.05 3.01 7.95
C PHE A 191 -4.50 3.42 8.24
N GLN A 192 -5.21 2.63 9.04
CA GLN A 192 -6.60 2.92 9.39
C GLN A 192 -6.72 4.25 10.14
N GLU A 193 -5.86 4.47 11.15
CA GLU A 193 -5.87 5.68 11.96
C GLU A 193 -5.60 6.93 11.11
N ARG A 194 -4.53 6.92 10.30
CA ARG A 194 -4.08 8.08 9.52
C ARG A 194 -5.05 8.40 8.39
N VAL A 195 -5.54 7.40 7.66
CA VAL A 195 -6.52 7.64 6.60
C VAL A 195 -7.83 8.16 7.19
N THR A 196 -8.29 7.59 8.30
CA THR A 196 -9.53 8.05 8.94
C THR A 196 -9.40 9.47 9.47
N SER A 197 -8.41 9.74 10.32
CA SER A 197 -8.29 11.02 11.02
C SER A 197 -7.80 12.16 10.12
N GLU A 198 -6.91 11.89 9.16
CA GLU A 198 -6.24 12.94 8.40
C GLU A 198 -6.74 13.12 6.96
N LEU A 199 -7.41 12.12 6.38
CA LEU A 199 -8.02 12.22 5.07
C LEU A 199 -9.55 12.31 5.16
N ILE A 200 -10.21 11.32 5.78
CA ILE A 200 -11.68 11.23 5.84
C ILE A 200 -12.24 12.32 6.75
N ASP A 201 -11.78 12.39 8.00
CA ASP A 201 -12.32 13.29 9.03
C ASP A 201 -11.77 14.72 8.97
N ASN A 202 -10.75 14.96 8.14
CA ASN A 202 -10.18 16.29 7.90
C ASN A 202 -10.61 16.82 6.53
N PHE A 203 -9.95 16.40 5.44
CA PHE A 203 -10.24 16.89 4.09
C PHE A 203 -11.65 16.51 3.65
N GLY A 204 -12.02 15.22 3.79
CA GLY A 204 -13.35 14.74 3.41
C GLY A 204 -14.46 15.43 4.19
N ASN A 205 -14.28 15.60 5.50
CA ASN A 205 -15.23 16.31 6.35
C ASN A 205 -15.34 17.80 6.00
N PHE A 206 -14.22 18.50 5.76
CA PHE A 206 -14.24 19.92 5.38
C PHE A 206 -15.05 20.15 4.10
N VAL A 207 -14.76 19.36 3.06
CA VAL A 207 -15.47 19.41 1.78
C VAL A 207 -16.95 19.08 2.00
N ASN A 208 -17.26 17.97 2.67
CA ASN A 208 -18.63 17.53 2.88
C ASN A 208 -19.44 18.58 3.65
N ARG A 209 -18.90 19.14 4.73
CA ARG A 209 -19.54 20.20 5.53
C ARG A 209 -19.80 21.44 4.69
N THR A 210 -18.79 21.90 3.95
CA THR A 210 -18.88 23.09 3.10
C THR A 210 -19.98 22.93 2.05
N LEU A 211 -19.90 21.88 1.24
CA LEU A 211 -20.84 21.67 0.14
C LEU A 211 -22.25 21.33 0.64
N SER A 212 -22.38 20.56 1.72
CA SER A 212 -23.69 20.28 2.32
C SER A 212 -24.36 21.54 2.88
N PHE A 213 -23.59 22.46 3.46
CA PHE A 213 -24.13 23.74 3.93
C PHE A 213 -24.58 24.63 2.79
N ILE A 214 -23.80 24.72 1.71
CA ILE A 214 -24.19 25.44 0.49
C ILE A 214 -25.46 24.82 -0.10
N ASN A 215 -25.49 23.49 -0.23
CA ASN A 215 -26.64 22.78 -0.77
C ASN A 215 -27.91 23.05 0.06
N LYS A 216 -27.80 22.98 1.38
CA LYS A 216 -28.95 23.11 2.29
C LYS A 216 -29.42 24.55 2.51
N TYR A 217 -28.50 25.52 2.56
CA TYR A 217 -28.80 26.89 3.02
C TYR A 217 -28.63 27.96 1.94
N MET A 218 -27.98 27.65 0.82
CA MET A 218 -27.77 28.58 -0.31
C MET A 218 -28.45 28.08 -1.60
N GLY A 219 -29.42 27.16 -1.47
CA GLY A 219 -30.22 26.68 -2.59
C GLY A 219 -29.43 25.89 -3.63
N GLY A 220 -28.41 25.14 -3.20
CA GLY A 220 -27.59 24.37 -4.14
C GLY A 220 -26.58 25.19 -4.94
N ARG A 221 -26.46 26.51 -4.68
CA ARG A 221 -25.62 27.40 -5.49
C ARG A 221 -24.53 28.05 -4.67
N ILE A 222 -23.33 28.14 -5.25
CA ILE A 222 -22.18 28.84 -4.65
C ILE A 222 -22.61 30.29 -4.40
N PRO A 223 -22.59 30.80 -3.16
CA PRO A 223 -23.05 32.15 -2.87
C PRO A 223 -22.10 33.21 -3.44
N HIS A 224 -22.61 34.39 -3.76
CA HIS A 224 -21.74 35.55 -3.98
C HIS A 224 -21.20 36.04 -2.62
N PRO A 225 -19.89 36.32 -2.50
CA PRO A 225 -19.35 36.86 -1.27
C PRO A 225 -19.78 38.33 -1.08
N GLY A 226 -19.99 38.72 0.18
CA GLY A 226 -20.01 40.11 0.59
C GLY A 226 -18.59 40.64 0.81
N ASN A 227 -18.45 41.64 1.68
CA ASN A 227 -17.13 42.19 2.01
C ASN A 227 -16.24 41.16 2.72
N LEU A 228 -14.98 41.07 2.28
CA LEU A 228 -13.98 40.20 2.88
C LEU A 228 -13.40 40.81 4.15
N THR A 229 -13.31 39.99 5.19
CA THR A 229 -12.65 40.32 6.45
C THR A 229 -11.14 40.06 6.39
N ALA A 230 -10.41 40.42 7.45
CA ALA A 230 -8.99 40.09 7.56
C ALA A 230 -8.74 38.56 7.58
N ASP A 231 -9.60 37.78 8.24
CA ASP A 231 -9.50 36.30 8.30
C ASP A 231 -9.74 35.68 6.90
N ASP A 232 -10.69 36.22 6.13
CA ASP A 232 -10.93 35.80 4.73
C ASP A 232 -9.71 36.03 3.85
N ASN A 233 -9.14 37.23 3.91
CA ASN A 233 -7.95 37.55 3.13
C ASN A 233 -6.73 36.74 3.60
N GLN A 234 -6.66 36.37 4.88
CA GLN A 234 -5.59 35.54 5.41
C GLN A 234 -5.67 34.11 4.87
N ILE A 235 -6.86 33.50 4.82
CA ILE A 235 -6.99 32.14 4.29
C ILE A 235 -6.74 32.09 2.78
N LEU A 236 -7.17 33.10 2.02
CA LEU A 236 -6.88 33.20 0.58
C LEU A 236 -5.37 33.32 0.31
N ARG A 237 -4.66 34.22 1.02
CA ARG A 237 -3.19 34.32 0.91
C ARG A 237 -2.47 33.05 1.35
N ARG A 238 -3.07 32.27 2.25
CA ARG A 238 -2.47 31.02 2.69
C ARG A 238 -2.52 29.94 1.60
N ILE A 239 -3.55 29.93 0.75
CA ILE A 239 -3.61 29.01 -0.39
C ILE A 239 -2.40 29.24 -1.31
N GLU A 240 -2.15 30.49 -1.70
CA GLU A 240 -1.01 30.90 -2.52
C GLU A 240 0.31 30.42 -1.91
N LYS A 241 0.56 30.80 -0.64
CA LYS A 241 1.80 30.44 0.05
C LYS A 241 2.00 28.93 0.20
N ASP A 242 0.94 28.19 0.55
CA ASP A 242 1.02 26.74 0.75
C ASP A 242 1.17 26.03 -0.61
N ALA A 243 0.58 26.55 -1.70
CA ALA A 243 0.80 26.04 -3.06
C ALA A 243 2.24 26.25 -3.54
N GLU A 244 2.82 27.44 -3.36
CA GLU A 244 4.24 27.70 -3.66
C GLU A 244 5.16 26.77 -2.86
N LYS A 245 4.91 26.67 -1.55
CA LYS A 245 5.71 25.82 -0.66
C LYS A 245 5.62 24.34 -1.04
N MET A 246 4.43 23.88 -1.42
CA MET A 246 4.23 22.53 -1.88
C MET A 246 4.98 22.27 -3.20
N ALA A 247 4.96 23.19 -4.15
CA ALA A 247 5.71 23.08 -5.39
C ALA A 247 7.23 22.96 -5.12
N GLU A 248 7.80 23.81 -4.26
CA GLU A 248 9.20 23.72 -3.85
C GLU A 248 9.57 22.32 -3.36
N TYR A 249 8.75 21.75 -2.47
CA TYR A 249 8.98 20.40 -1.96
C TYR A 249 8.90 19.33 -3.05
N LEU A 250 7.95 19.45 -3.98
CA LEU A 250 7.77 18.48 -5.07
C LEU A 250 8.93 18.51 -6.07
N PHE A 251 9.42 19.71 -6.44
CA PHE A 251 10.60 19.86 -7.31
C PHE A 251 11.88 19.30 -6.69
N GLU A 252 11.97 19.26 -5.36
CA GLU A 252 13.06 18.65 -4.62
C GLU A 252 12.82 17.18 -4.23
N TYR A 253 11.73 16.58 -4.74
CA TYR A 253 11.37 15.19 -4.48
C TYR A 253 11.15 14.89 -2.98
N ARG A 254 10.55 15.83 -2.25
CA ARG A 254 10.15 15.76 -0.84
C ARG A 254 8.62 15.64 -0.74
N PHE A 255 8.08 14.52 -1.16
CA PHE A 255 6.64 14.30 -1.28
C PHE A 255 5.96 14.22 0.09
N ARG A 256 6.67 13.74 1.12
CA ARG A 256 6.17 13.76 2.51
C ARG A 256 5.91 15.17 3.01
N ASP A 257 6.83 16.08 2.72
CA ASP A 257 6.70 17.48 3.09
C ASP A 257 5.59 18.16 2.27
N GLY A 258 5.49 17.87 0.97
CA GLY A 258 4.37 18.31 0.13
C GLY A 258 3.01 17.87 0.65
N LEU A 259 2.86 16.59 1.01
CA LEU A 259 1.61 16.06 1.59
C LEU A 259 1.31 16.69 2.95
N LYS A 260 2.33 16.99 3.75
CA LYS A 260 2.15 17.71 5.01
C LYS A 260 1.56 19.10 4.79
N VAL A 261 2.02 19.84 3.77
CA VAL A 261 1.47 21.16 3.43
C VAL A 261 -0.02 21.04 3.08
N PHE A 262 -0.38 20.10 2.19
CA PHE A 262 -1.78 19.82 1.85
C PHE A 262 -2.65 19.52 3.09
N ARG A 263 -2.19 18.64 3.98
CA ARG A 263 -2.91 18.28 5.21
C ARG A 263 -3.11 19.46 6.16
N GLU A 264 -2.10 20.31 6.32
CA GLU A 264 -2.19 21.50 7.18
C GLU A 264 -3.13 22.55 6.61
N LEU A 265 -3.17 22.74 5.28
CA LEU A 265 -4.12 23.63 4.62
C LEU A 265 -5.55 23.13 4.78
N SER A 266 -5.79 21.83 4.60
CA SER A 266 -7.10 21.20 4.88
C SER A 266 -7.54 21.42 6.33
N ARG A 267 -6.62 21.26 7.28
CA ARG A 267 -6.90 21.47 8.70
C ARG A 267 -7.24 22.94 8.99
N GLU A 268 -6.58 23.87 8.31
CA GLU A 268 -6.93 25.29 8.40
C GLU A 268 -8.33 25.57 7.83
N GLY A 269 -8.74 24.90 6.75
CA GLY A 269 -10.10 25.02 6.23
C GLY A 269 -11.16 24.66 7.25
N ASN A 270 -10.98 23.54 7.95
CA ASN A 270 -11.86 23.17 9.08
C ASN A 270 -11.86 24.26 10.16
N ARG A 271 -10.69 24.77 10.58
CA ARG A 271 -10.59 25.83 11.59
C ARG A 271 -11.26 27.13 11.15
N TYR A 272 -11.08 27.55 9.90
CA TYR A 272 -11.71 28.73 9.34
C TYR A 272 -13.24 28.61 9.37
N PHE A 273 -13.76 27.46 8.92
CA PHE A 273 -15.19 27.16 8.96
C PHE A 273 -15.72 27.19 10.41
N ASP A 274 -14.97 26.63 11.36
CA ASP A 274 -15.37 26.57 12.75
C ASP A 274 -15.31 27.93 13.46
N ARG A 275 -14.28 28.75 13.20
CA ARG A 275 -14.16 30.11 13.74
C ARG A 275 -15.31 31.02 13.28
N ASN A 276 -15.70 30.90 12.01
CA ASN A 276 -16.72 31.76 11.39
C ASN A 276 -18.17 31.28 11.66
N GLN A 277 -18.34 30.07 12.20
CA GLN A 277 -19.63 29.53 12.68
C GLN A 277 -20.81 29.75 11.70
N PRO A 278 -20.73 29.32 10.42
CA PRO A 278 -21.80 29.55 9.44
C PRO A 278 -23.16 28.99 9.85
N TRP A 279 -23.20 28.03 10.78
CA TRP A 279 -24.44 27.50 11.36
C TRP A 279 -25.16 28.51 12.27
N ARG A 280 -24.43 29.45 12.89
CA ARG A 280 -24.97 30.57 13.68
C ARG A 280 -25.16 31.81 12.81
N THR A 281 -24.10 32.24 12.11
CA THR A 281 -24.15 33.48 11.31
C THR A 281 -25.23 33.44 10.25
N ARG A 282 -25.61 32.28 9.69
CA ARG A 282 -26.76 32.21 8.76
C ARG A 282 -28.08 32.78 9.31
N LYS A 283 -28.24 32.84 10.64
CA LYS A 283 -29.43 33.40 11.31
C LYS A 283 -29.20 34.85 11.77
N GLU A 284 -27.98 35.17 12.19
CA GLU A 284 -27.62 36.43 12.84
C GLU A 284 -27.06 37.47 11.84
N ASP A 285 -26.26 37.01 10.88
CA ASP A 285 -25.64 37.77 9.80
C ASP A 285 -25.54 36.91 8.51
N PRO A 286 -26.63 36.85 7.71
CA PRO A 286 -26.67 36.02 6.51
C PRO A 286 -25.60 36.34 5.46
N GLU A 287 -25.17 37.62 5.36
CA GLU A 287 -24.11 38.02 4.42
C GLU A 287 -22.75 37.47 4.85
N ARG A 288 -22.45 37.49 6.15
CA ARG A 288 -21.25 36.82 6.69
C ARG A 288 -21.25 35.32 6.43
N ALA A 289 -22.40 34.66 6.57
CA ALA A 289 -22.53 33.24 6.27
C ALA A 289 -22.28 32.94 4.78
N LYS A 290 -22.82 33.77 3.86
CA LYS A 290 -22.56 33.68 2.42
C LYS A 290 -21.07 33.79 2.12
N THR A 291 -20.39 34.83 2.63
CA THR A 291 -18.95 35.01 2.45
C THR A 291 -18.16 33.81 2.99
N THR A 292 -18.49 33.34 4.19
CA THR A 292 -17.80 32.19 4.81
C THR A 292 -17.92 30.93 3.95
N LEU A 293 -19.11 30.64 3.44
CA LEU A 293 -19.35 29.47 2.60
C LEU A 293 -18.71 29.62 1.20
N TYR A 294 -18.72 30.82 0.62
CA TYR A 294 -18.00 31.10 -0.62
C TYR A 294 -16.50 30.84 -0.47
N ILE A 295 -15.85 31.42 0.56
CA ILE A 295 -14.42 31.24 0.82
C ILE A 295 -14.09 29.77 1.12
N SER A 296 -14.96 29.08 1.85
CA SER A 296 -14.78 27.65 2.11
C SER A 296 -14.87 26.82 0.82
N ALA A 297 -15.75 27.18 -0.13
CA ALA A 297 -15.83 26.51 -1.43
C ALA A 297 -14.60 26.78 -2.29
N VAL A 298 -14.10 28.03 -2.30
CA VAL A 298 -12.84 28.39 -2.96
C VAL A 298 -11.67 27.57 -2.41
N LEU A 299 -11.59 27.42 -1.09
CA LEU A 299 -10.56 26.60 -0.45
C LEU A 299 -10.73 25.11 -0.77
N ALA A 300 -11.95 24.58 -0.80
CA ALA A 300 -12.21 23.19 -1.19
C ALA A 300 -11.80 22.90 -2.64
N ASP A 301 -12.05 23.84 -3.55
CA ASP A 301 -11.63 23.77 -4.95
C ASP A 301 -10.09 23.82 -5.10
N ALA A 302 -9.42 24.72 -4.38
CA ALA A 302 -7.96 24.80 -4.38
C ALA A 302 -7.31 23.57 -3.75
N LEU A 303 -7.86 23.04 -2.66
CA LEU A 303 -7.42 21.76 -2.09
C LEU A 303 -7.63 20.60 -3.08
N ALA A 304 -8.68 20.65 -3.91
CA ALA A 304 -8.86 19.66 -4.96
C ALA A 304 -7.73 19.72 -5.99
N ASP A 305 -7.35 20.91 -6.46
CA ASP A 305 -6.21 21.09 -7.37
C ASP A 305 -4.89 20.60 -6.75
N LEU A 306 -4.55 21.09 -5.56
CA LEU A 306 -3.29 20.73 -4.89
C LEU A 306 -3.25 19.24 -4.52
N GLY A 307 -4.39 18.67 -4.15
CA GLY A 307 -4.49 17.27 -3.75
C GLY A 307 -4.39 16.28 -4.90
N GLU A 308 -4.54 16.68 -6.17
CA GLU A 308 -4.63 15.77 -7.32
C GLU A 308 -3.43 14.82 -7.40
N ILE A 309 -2.23 15.33 -7.12
CA ILE A 309 -0.99 14.56 -7.13
C ILE A 309 -0.99 13.42 -6.09
N PHE A 310 -1.71 13.57 -4.97
CA PHE A 310 -1.74 12.59 -3.89
C PHE A 310 -2.98 11.69 -3.95
N ILE A 311 -4.15 12.30 -4.11
CA ILE A 311 -5.48 11.68 -3.95
C ILE A 311 -6.40 12.02 -5.14
N PRO A 312 -6.05 11.59 -6.36
CA PRO A 312 -6.75 11.96 -7.58
C PRO A 312 -8.21 11.50 -7.62
N GLY A 313 -8.57 10.42 -6.92
CA GLY A 313 -9.94 9.90 -6.90
C GLY A 313 -10.91 10.85 -6.20
N GLY A 314 -10.57 11.27 -4.97
CA GLY A 314 -11.39 12.14 -4.14
C GLY A 314 -11.40 13.57 -4.63
N THR A 315 -10.28 14.09 -5.09
CA THR A 315 -10.18 15.45 -5.66
C THR A 315 -11.04 15.60 -6.92
N ARG A 316 -11.07 14.59 -7.81
CA ARG A 316 -12.01 14.54 -8.94
C ARG A 316 -13.47 14.57 -8.49
N ARG A 317 -13.82 13.83 -7.42
CA ARG A 317 -15.19 13.88 -6.86
C ARG A 317 -15.51 15.28 -6.34
N VAL A 318 -14.55 15.99 -5.74
CA VAL A 318 -14.74 17.39 -5.32
C VAL A 318 -14.97 18.31 -6.51
N LYS A 319 -14.13 18.24 -7.55
CA LYS A 319 -14.27 18.98 -8.80
C LYS A 319 -15.63 18.75 -9.46
N GLN A 320 -16.07 17.48 -9.55
CA GLN A 320 -17.40 17.12 -10.04
C GLN A 320 -18.53 17.76 -9.23
N MET A 321 -18.44 17.74 -7.90
CA MET A 321 -19.47 18.33 -7.05
C MET A 321 -19.54 19.86 -7.15
N LEU A 322 -18.40 20.50 -7.34
CA LEU A 322 -18.32 21.94 -7.57
C LEU A 322 -18.70 22.33 -9.02
N GLY A 323 -18.59 21.40 -9.96
CA GLY A 323 -18.76 21.68 -11.38
C GLY A 323 -17.56 22.39 -12.01
N THR A 324 -16.36 22.25 -11.42
CA THR A 324 -15.11 22.88 -11.87
C THR A 324 -14.17 21.86 -12.51
N GLU A 325 -13.21 22.35 -13.29
CA GLU A 325 -12.10 21.57 -13.84
C GLU A 325 -10.83 21.81 -13.01
N PHE A 326 -9.82 20.95 -13.21
CA PHE A 326 -8.50 21.18 -12.64
C PHE A 326 -7.81 22.37 -13.29
N ARG A 327 -7.21 23.21 -12.45
CA ARG A 327 -6.45 24.38 -12.91
C ARG A 327 -4.97 24.03 -13.08
N PRO A 328 -4.28 24.66 -14.05
CA PRO A 328 -2.83 24.72 -14.03
C PRO A 328 -2.32 25.29 -12.70
N TRP A 329 -1.15 24.84 -12.24
CA TRP A 329 -0.63 25.19 -10.91
C TRP A 329 -0.53 26.71 -10.68
N ASP A 330 -0.12 27.46 -11.71
CA ASP A 330 0.02 28.93 -11.63
C ASP A 330 -1.33 29.63 -11.40
N GLU A 331 -2.43 29.04 -11.83
CA GLU A 331 -3.79 29.56 -11.62
C GLU A 331 -4.36 29.19 -10.25
N VAL A 332 -3.78 28.20 -9.56
CA VAL A 332 -4.17 27.81 -8.19
C VAL A 332 -3.76 28.88 -7.17
N LEU A 333 -2.78 29.72 -7.51
CA LEU A 333 -2.27 30.79 -6.63
C LEU A 333 -3.31 31.89 -6.32
N ALA A 334 -4.29 32.08 -7.20
CA ALA A 334 -5.36 33.06 -7.02
C ALA A 334 -6.73 32.42 -7.29
N PRO A 335 -7.18 31.47 -6.45
CA PRO A 335 -8.37 30.70 -6.75
C PRO A 335 -9.62 31.56 -6.59
N VAL A 336 -10.44 31.60 -7.62
CA VAL A 336 -11.73 32.30 -7.63
C VAL A 336 -12.79 31.35 -8.19
N LEU A 337 -13.95 31.30 -7.54
CA LEU A 337 -15.12 30.62 -8.07
C LEU A 337 -16.14 31.64 -8.55
N LYS A 338 -16.86 31.33 -9.62
CA LYS A 338 -17.96 32.17 -10.06
C LYS A 338 -19.17 31.91 -9.17
N GLY A 339 -19.60 32.93 -8.43
CA GLY A 339 -20.84 32.84 -7.65
C GLY A 339 -22.06 32.55 -8.53
N GLY A 340 -23.02 31.80 -8.00
CA GLY A 340 -24.27 31.41 -8.65
C GLY A 340 -24.26 30.03 -9.33
N GLU A 341 -23.08 29.42 -9.50
CA GLU A 341 -22.94 28.08 -10.05
C GLU A 341 -23.55 27.00 -9.15
N GLU A 342 -24.18 26.01 -9.77
CA GLU A 342 -24.94 24.97 -9.10
C GLU A 342 -24.04 23.78 -8.76
N LEU A 343 -24.11 23.34 -7.50
CA LEU A 343 -23.45 22.13 -7.04
C LEU A 343 -24.10 20.88 -7.64
N LYS A 344 -23.31 19.84 -7.83
CA LYS A 344 -23.75 18.56 -8.41
C LYS A 344 -23.55 17.43 -7.41
N ASP A 345 -24.54 16.54 -7.26
CA ASP A 345 -24.43 15.27 -6.50
C ASP A 345 -23.63 15.36 -5.19
N VAL A 346 -23.99 16.31 -4.32
CA VAL A 346 -23.25 16.60 -3.07
C VAL A 346 -23.32 15.40 -2.12
N LYS A 347 -22.16 14.81 -1.85
CA LYS A 347 -21.98 13.67 -0.95
C LYS A 347 -20.56 13.65 -0.35
N PRO A 348 -20.32 12.89 0.73
CA PRO A 348 -18.97 12.72 1.25
C PRO A 348 -18.02 12.18 0.17
N PRO A 349 -16.82 12.79 -0.03
CA PRO A 349 -15.89 12.36 -1.06
C PRO A 349 -15.20 11.02 -0.71
N TYR A 350 -15.31 10.56 0.53
CA TYR A 350 -14.75 9.30 1.00
C TYR A 350 -15.74 8.57 1.89
N LYS A 351 -15.69 7.23 1.83
CA LYS A 351 -16.45 6.34 2.72
C LYS A 351 -15.58 5.98 3.93
N LYS A 352 -16.21 5.78 5.09
CA LYS A 352 -15.47 5.24 6.25
C LYS A 352 -14.89 3.87 5.93
N ILE A 353 -13.73 3.58 6.49
CA ILE A 353 -13.09 2.27 6.41
C ILE A 353 -13.87 1.30 7.31
N ASP A 354 -14.17 0.12 6.79
CA ASP A 354 -14.79 -0.96 7.56
C ASP A 354 -13.76 -1.64 8.48
N GLU A 355 -14.04 -1.66 9.77
CA GLU A 355 -13.19 -2.28 10.80
C GLU A 355 -13.03 -3.79 10.59
N GLU A 356 -14.05 -4.47 10.05
CA GLU A 356 -13.99 -5.91 9.77
C GLU A 356 -12.98 -6.21 8.66
N VAL A 357 -12.95 -5.38 7.62
CA VAL A 357 -12.00 -5.50 6.50
C VAL A 357 -10.57 -5.31 7.00
N ILE A 358 -10.31 -4.30 7.84
CA ILE A 358 -8.98 -4.10 8.46
C ILE A 358 -8.60 -5.29 9.34
N SER A 359 -9.54 -5.79 10.15
CA SER A 359 -9.30 -6.95 11.02
C SER A 359 -8.97 -8.21 10.24
N LEU A 360 -9.61 -8.43 9.08
CA LEU A 360 -9.28 -9.50 8.15
C LEU A 360 -7.87 -9.35 7.58
N GLU A 361 -7.51 -8.15 7.12
CA GLU A 361 -6.17 -7.89 6.60
C GLU A 361 -5.08 -8.12 7.66
N LYS A 362 -5.27 -7.62 8.88
CA LYS A 362 -4.34 -7.85 10.00
C LYS A 362 -4.15 -9.33 10.29
N ARG A 363 -5.23 -10.13 10.29
CA ARG A 363 -5.15 -11.58 10.52
C ARG A 363 -4.25 -12.29 9.52
N ARG A 364 -4.20 -11.84 8.25
CA ARG A 364 -3.30 -12.41 7.24
C ARG A 364 -1.82 -12.31 7.63
N PHE A 365 -1.47 -11.27 8.36
CA PHE A 365 -0.10 -11.01 8.82
C PHE A 365 0.17 -11.54 10.24
N GLN A 366 -0.83 -12.12 10.91
CA GLN A 366 -0.66 -12.78 12.22
C GLN A 366 -0.72 -14.30 12.11
N MET A 367 -1.17 -14.83 10.97
CA MET A 367 -1.23 -16.26 10.73
C MET A 367 0.14 -16.85 10.44
N GLU A 368 0.64 -17.68 11.34
CA GLU A 368 1.73 -18.60 11.05
C GLU A 368 1.19 -19.79 10.26
N TYR A 369 1.59 -19.90 9.00
CA TYR A 369 1.31 -21.10 8.22
C TYR A 369 2.19 -22.24 8.74
N VAL A 370 1.56 -23.34 9.15
CA VAL A 370 2.27 -24.60 9.42
C VAL A 370 2.51 -25.33 8.11
N THR A 371 3.63 -26.04 8.01
CA THR A 371 3.92 -26.85 6.82
C THR A 371 3.03 -28.10 6.78
N ILE A 372 2.88 -28.72 5.62
CA ILE A 372 2.20 -30.02 5.52
C ILE A 372 2.90 -31.09 6.39
N ASP A 373 4.20 -30.97 6.59
CA ASP A 373 4.96 -31.88 7.45
C ASP A 373 4.68 -31.63 8.93
N ASP A 374 4.35 -30.41 9.33
CA ASP A 374 3.85 -30.11 10.68
C ASP A 374 2.45 -30.71 10.91
N PHE A 375 1.58 -30.68 9.89
CA PHE A 375 0.29 -31.38 9.96
C PHE A 375 0.48 -32.91 10.07
N LYS A 376 1.38 -33.50 9.27
CA LYS A 376 1.71 -34.95 9.35
C LYS A 376 2.31 -35.36 10.69
N LYS A 377 2.91 -34.44 11.45
CA LYS A 377 3.39 -34.72 12.81
C LYS A 377 2.22 -34.94 13.78
N LEU A 378 0.98 -34.54 13.46
CA LEU A 378 -0.19 -34.83 14.29
C LEU A 378 -0.73 -36.22 13.94
N GLY A 379 -0.74 -37.12 14.92
CA GLY A 379 -1.31 -38.46 14.78
C GLY A 379 -2.82 -38.41 14.85
N LEU A 380 -3.48 -37.98 13.77
CA LEU A 380 -4.93 -37.90 13.70
C LEU A 380 -5.52 -39.23 13.20
N LYS A 381 -6.30 -39.89 14.05
CA LYS A 381 -7.03 -41.12 13.71
C LYS A 381 -8.52 -40.98 14.00
N VAL A 382 -9.35 -41.69 13.24
CA VAL A 382 -10.77 -41.88 13.58
C VAL A 382 -10.89 -42.98 14.62
N GLY A 383 -11.51 -42.69 15.75
CA GLY A 383 -11.80 -43.67 16.80
C GLY A 383 -13.29 -43.89 17.00
N LYS A 384 -13.68 -45.07 17.46
CA LYS A 384 -15.06 -45.39 17.84
C LYS A 384 -15.19 -45.41 19.36
N VAL A 385 -16.16 -44.68 19.90
CA VAL A 385 -16.44 -44.68 21.34
C VAL A 385 -17.13 -46.00 21.70
N GLU A 386 -16.45 -46.84 22.48
CA GLU A 386 -16.98 -48.14 22.93
C GLU A 386 -17.66 -48.05 24.30
N LYS A 387 -17.21 -47.12 25.14
CA LYS A 387 -17.74 -46.95 26.48
C LYS A 387 -17.65 -45.50 26.93
N VAL A 388 -18.69 -45.05 27.63
CA VAL A 388 -18.77 -43.73 28.26
C VAL A 388 -19.00 -43.96 29.76
N ASP A 389 -18.07 -43.50 30.59
CA ASP A 389 -18.18 -43.51 32.05
C ASP A 389 -18.17 -42.08 32.58
N THR A 390 -18.88 -41.83 33.69
CA THR A 390 -18.74 -40.55 34.41
C THR A 390 -17.43 -40.51 35.20
N VAL A 391 -16.82 -39.33 35.29
CA VAL A 391 -15.63 -39.12 36.14
C VAL A 391 -16.09 -38.72 37.55
N GLU A 392 -15.71 -39.51 38.55
CA GLU A 392 -16.08 -39.27 39.94
C GLU A 392 -15.65 -37.87 40.41
N GLY A 393 -16.57 -37.13 41.03
CA GLY A 393 -16.32 -35.75 41.47
C GLY A 393 -16.25 -34.69 40.36
N ALA A 394 -16.60 -35.02 39.10
CA ALA A 394 -16.61 -34.08 37.98
C ALA A 394 -17.91 -34.09 37.17
N ASN A 395 -18.71 -33.03 37.29
CA ASN A 395 -20.02 -32.91 36.62
C ASN A 395 -19.94 -32.53 35.13
N LYS A 396 -18.74 -32.22 34.63
CA LYS A 396 -18.51 -31.79 33.24
C LYS A 396 -17.77 -32.82 32.39
N LEU A 397 -17.22 -33.87 32.99
CA LEU A 397 -16.27 -34.77 32.33
C LEU A 397 -16.86 -36.15 32.11
N TYR A 398 -16.62 -36.69 30.92
CA TYR A 398 -16.73 -38.11 30.61
C TYR A 398 -15.35 -38.74 30.46
N LYS A 399 -15.25 -40.01 30.88
CA LYS A 399 -14.17 -40.92 30.55
C LYS A 399 -14.65 -41.79 29.39
N LEU A 400 -14.04 -41.62 28.23
CA LEU A 400 -14.36 -42.35 27.02
C LEU A 400 -13.32 -43.46 26.81
N THR A 401 -13.79 -44.67 26.56
CA THR A 401 -12.97 -45.76 26.04
C THR A 401 -13.15 -45.77 24.52
N VAL A 402 -12.09 -45.47 23.79
CA VAL A 402 -12.13 -45.26 22.34
C VAL A 402 -11.26 -46.28 21.64
N ASN A 403 -11.87 -47.04 20.72
CA ASN A 403 -11.21 -48.01 19.87
C ASN A 403 -10.61 -47.31 18.64
N LEU A 404 -9.31 -47.50 18.43
CA LEU A 404 -8.52 -46.95 17.32
C LEU A 404 -8.12 -48.04 16.31
N GLY A 405 -8.83 -49.16 16.29
CA GLY A 405 -8.61 -50.30 15.40
C GLY A 405 -7.62 -51.31 15.97
N ASP A 406 -6.37 -50.88 16.19
CA ASP A 406 -5.27 -51.71 16.70
C ASP A 406 -5.10 -51.65 18.23
N GLU A 407 -5.62 -50.60 18.85
CA GLU A 407 -5.56 -50.38 20.29
C GLU A 407 -6.82 -49.66 20.81
N THR A 408 -7.00 -49.69 22.13
CA THR A 408 -8.05 -48.94 22.82
C THR A 408 -7.41 -47.93 23.75
N ARG A 409 -7.91 -46.69 23.76
CA ARG A 409 -7.40 -45.61 24.62
C ARG A 409 -8.47 -45.04 25.53
N THR A 410 -8.02 -44.50 26.66
CA THR A 410 -8.87 -43.70 27.55
C THR A 410 -8.71 -42.23 27.21
N LEU A 411 -9.82 -41.55 26.88
CA LEU A 411 -9.88 -40.11 26.72
C LEU A 411 -10.73 -39.50 27.85
N VAL A 412 -10.35 -38.33 28.35
CA VAL A 412 -11.17 -37.55 29.28
C VAL A 412 -11.61 -36.26 28.61
N ALA A 413 -12.91 -36.06 28.44
CA ALA A 413 -13.45 -34.95 27.67
C ALA A 413 -14.60 -34.21 28.38
N GLY A 414 -14.65 -32.89 28.18
CA GLY A 414 -15.63 -31.98 28.77
C GLY A 414 -17.01 -31.98 28.11
N LEU A 415 -17.52 -33.15 27.69
CA LEU A 415 -18.70 -33.25 26.83
C LEU A 415 -20.03 -33.40 27.57
N ARG A 416 -20.02 -33.67 28.87
CA ARG A 416 -21.22 -33.95 29.68
C ARG A 416 -22.30 -32.85 29.68
N PRO A 417 -21.98 -31.55 29.54
CA PRO A 417 -23.01 -30.52 29.39
C PRO A 417 -23.71 -30.52 28.02
N TYR A 418 -23.13 -31.18 27.02
CA TYR A 418 -23.52 -31.05 25.61
C TYR A 418 -24.01 -32.34 24.97
N TYR A 419 -23.63 -33.50 25.52
CA TYR A 419 -23.99 -34.82 25.01
C TYR A 419 -24.43 -35.74 26.13
N THR A 420 -25.39 -36.63 25.85
CA THR A 420 -25.71 -37.78 26.71
C THR A 420 -24.76 -38.95 26.44
N GLU A 421 -24.79 -39.97 27.30
CA GLU A 421 -23.96 -41.16 27.13
C GLU A 421 -24.38 -41.95 25.88
N GLU A 422 -25.69 -42.01 25.61
CA GLU A 422 -26.28 -42.68 24.43
C GLU A 422 -25.89 -41.99 23.12
N GLU A 423 -25.76 -40.66 23.12
CA GLU A 423 -25.35 -39.91 21.93
C GLU A 423 -23.86 -40.08 21.58
N LEU A 424 -23.05 -40.48 22.56
CA LEU A 424 -21.62 -40.72 22.39
C LEU A 424 -21.31 -42.19 22.12
N GLN A 425 -22.13 -43.11 22.62
CA GLN A 425 -21.96 -44.54 22.41
C GLN A 425 -21.93 -44.88 20.91
N ASP A 426 -20.96 -45.69 20.51
CA ASP A 426 -20.72 -46.12 19.12
C ASP A 426 -20.37 -45.00 18.11
N LYS A 427 -20.23 -43.74 18.56
CA LYS A 427 -19.93 -42.61 17.68
C LYS A 427 -18.49 -42.65 17.17
N LEU A 428 -18.31 -42.35 15.89
CA LEU A 428 -16.99 -42.12 15.29
C LEU A 428 -16.54 -40.68 15.57
N ILE A 429 -15.32 -40.53 16.06
CA ILE A 429 -14.73 -39.24 16.46
C ILE A 429 -13.30 -39.13 15.93
N VAL A 430 -12.83 -37.91 15.66
CA VAL A 430 -11.42 -37.67 15.34
C VAL A 430 -10.62 -37.48 16.63
N VAL A 431 -9.51 -38.22 16.76
CA VAL A 431 -8.64 -38.24 17.95
C VAL A 431 -7.20 -37.93 17.55
N ILE A 432 -6.56 -37.03 18.30
CA ILE A 432 -5.09 -36.87 18.28
C ILE A 432 -4.47 -37.92 19.21
N THR A 433 -3.68 -38.82 18.64
CA THR A 433 -3.12 -40.01 19.32
C THR A 433 -1.66 -39.86 19.73
N ASN A 434 -1.00 -38.76 19.42
CA ASN A 434 0.42 -38.56 19.76
C ASN A 434 0.68 -37.27 20.56
N LEU A 435 -0.35 -36.77 21.24
CA LEU A 435 -0.18 -35.79 22.31
C LEU A 435 0.34 -36.48 23.58
N GLU A 436 1.11 -35.73 24.38
CA GLU A 436 1.55 -36.18 25.69
C GLU A 436 0.32 -36.50 26.58
N PRO A 437 0.26 -37.69 27.22
CA PRO A 437 -0.85 -38.01 28.09
C PRO A 437 -0.98 -37.05 29.27
N ALA A 438 -2.21 -36.68 29.60
CA ALA A 438 -2.51 -35.77 30.70
C ALA A 438 -3.34 -36.46 31.78
N THR A 439 -3.01 -36.26 33.05
CA THR A 439 -3.82 -36.75 34.18
C THR A 439 -4.88 -35.72 34.56
N ILE A 440 -6.14 -36.04 34.31
CA ILE A 440 -7.29 -35.16 34.57
C ILE A 440 -8.14 -35.81 35.65
N ARG A 441 -8.24 -35.16 36.82
CA ARG A 441 -9.03 -35.65 37.97
C ARG A 441 -8.70 -37.11 38.35
N GLY A 442 -7.41 -37.47 38.28
CA GLY A 442 -6.92 -38.81 38.62
C GLY A 442 -7.04 -39.86 37.51
N VAL A 443 -7.63 -39.51 36.36
CA VAL A 443 -7.71 -40.39 35.18
C VAL A 443 -6.68 -39.95 34.13
N LYS A 444 -5.88 -40.89 33.64
CA LYS A 444 -4.92 -40.64 32.55
C LYS A 444 -5.66 -40.58 31.22
N SER A 445 -5.62 -39.43 30.54
CA SER A 445 -6.13 -39.22 29.18
C SER A 445 -4.99 -39.40 28.19
N GLU A 446 -5.14 -40.34 27.26
CA GLU A 446 -4.08 -40.78 26.32
C GLU A 446 -4.33 -40.30 24.89
N GLY A 447 -5.04 -39.19 24.76
CA GLY A 447 -5.32 -38.51 23.51
C GLY A 447 -6.29 -37.35 23.71
N MET A 448 -6.64 -36.69 22.62
CA MET A 448 -7.60 -35.58 22.58
C MET A 448 -8.58 -35.77 21.44
N LEU A 449 -9.88 -35.73 21.72
CA LEU A 449 -10.89 -35.67 20.66
C LEU A 449 -11.04 -34.25 20.13
N LEU A 450 -11.44 -34.12 18.87
CA LEU A 450 -11.69 -32.83 18.24
C LEU A 450 -13.19 -32.48 18.24
N ALA A 451 -13.50 -31.23 18.56
CA ALA A 451 -14.84 -30.67 18.48
C ALA A 451 -14.77 -29.22 18.00
N ALA A 452 -15.76 -28.79 17.21
CA ALA A 452 -16.02 -27.39 16.92
C ALA A 452 -16.82 -26.76 18.07
N ASP A 453 -16.42 -25.56 18.50
CA ASP A 453 -17.07 -24.81 19.57
C ASP A 453 -17.25 -23.35 19.10
N ASP A 454 -18.49 -22.87 19.03
CA ASP A 454 -18.83 -21.49 18.68
C ASP A 454 -19.21 -20.63 19.90
N GLY A 455 -18.99 -21.16 21.11
CA GLY A 455 -19.38 -20.57 22.40
C GLY A 455 -20.83 -20.84 22.80
N ARG A 456 -21.66 -21.41 21.91
CA ARG A 456 -23.05 -21.80 22.17
C ARG A 456 -23.28 -23.30 21.99
N VAL A 457 -22.65 -23.89 20.98
CA VAL A 457 -22.78 -25.30 20.58
C VAL A 457 -21.41 -25.94 20.51
N VAL A 458 -21.29 -27.15 21.06
CA VAL A 458 -20.11 -28.01 20.90
C VAL A 458 -20.46 -29.17 19.99
N SER A 459 -19.85 -29.23 18.79
CA SER A 459 -20.06 -30.28 17.79
C SER A 459 -18.82 -31.14 17.63
N ILE A 460 -18.89 -32.43 17.96
CA ILE A 460 -17.76 -33.36 17.75
C ILE A 460 -17.44 -33.46 16.26
N VAL A 461 -16.15 -33.43 15.93
CA VAL A 461 -15.67 -33.67 14.56
C VAL A 461 -15.69 -35.17 14.29
N SER A 462 -16.49 -35.56 13.30
CA SER A 462 -16.69 -36.95 12.86
C SER A 462 -16.59 -37.04 11.34
N PRO A 463 -16.20 -38.19 10.78
CA PRO A 463 -16.27 -38.42 9.34
C PRO A 463 -17.73 -38.36 8.84
N ASP A 464 -17.95 -37.88 7.61
CA ASP A 464 -19.27 -37.81 6.96
C ASP A 464 -19.80 -39.19 6.54
N LYS A 465 -18.89 -40.16 6.40
CA LYS A 465 -19.17 -41.56 6.07
C LYS A 465 -18.62 -42.48 7.15
N GLU A 466 -19.23 -43.64 7.27
CA GLU A 466 -18.71 -44.70 8.12
C GLU A 466 -17.35 -45.18 7.58
N VAL A 467 -16.35 -45.19 8.47
CA VAL A 467 -14.98 -45.65 8.18
C VAL A 467 -14.51 -46.53 9.33
N ALA A 468 -13.56 -47.41 9.06
CA ALA A 468 -13.04 -48.31 10.08
C ALA A 468 -12.33 -47.51 11.20
N PRO A 469 -12.50 -47.90 12.49
CA PRO A 469 -11.68 -47.37 13.57
C PRO A 469 -10.19 -47.54 13.26
N GLY A 470 -9.40 -46.51 13.55
CA GLY A 470 -7.97 -46.44 13.25
C GLY A 470 -7.62 -45.77 11.92
N SER A 471 -8.61 -45.44 11.09
CA SER A 471 -8.39 -44.74 9.82
C SER A 471 -7.66 -43.40 10.04
N GLU A 472 -6.61 -43.14 9.25
CA GLU A 472 -5.86 -41.88 9.30
C GLU A 472 -6.67 -40.72 8.71
N VAL A 473 -6.58 -39.56 9.36
CA VAL A 473 -7.09 -38.28 8.83
C VAL A 473 -5.93 -37.57 8.13
N ARG A 474 -6.11 -37.23 6.85
CA ARG A 474 -5.05 -36.73 5.97
C ARG A 474 -5.49 -35.55 5.12
#